data_AF-A0A3R9RP57-F1
#
_entry.id   AF-A0A3R9RP57-F1
#
_cell.length_a   1.000
_cell.length_b   1.000
_cell.length_c   1.000
_cell.angle_alpha   90.00
_cell.angle_beta   90.00
_cell.angle_gamma   90.00
#
_symmetry.space_group_name_H-M   'P 1'
#
loop_
_entity.id
_entity.type
_entity.pdbx_description
1 polymer ?
#
loop_
_entity_poly.entity_id
_entity_poly.type
_entity_poly.pdbx_seq_one_letter_code
_entity_poly.pdbx_strand_id
1 'polypeptide(L)' 'MLALQFHIETTEENFEKWLIGHTCELRNAKISIPKLREENLQYAQALEHAAFEVIQKFLKRIGYSG' A
#
# COMPACT_ATOMS: atom_id res chain seq x y z
N MET A 1 -11.74 -0.81 -16.74
CA MET A 1 -11.37 0.25 -15.78
C MET A 1 -10.87 -0.44 -14.52
N LEU A 2 -9.65 -0.15 -14.06
CA LEU A 2 -9.14 -0.66 -12.79
C LEU A 2 -9.47 0.38 -11.73
N ALA A 3 -10.36 0.05 -10.80
CA ALA A 3 -10.66 0.86 -9.63
C ALA A 3 -10.24 0.05 -8.41
N LEU A 4 -9.22 0.53 -7.70
CA LEU A 4 -8.71 -0.09 -6.49
C LEU A 4 -9.15 0.78 -5.32
N GLN A 5 -9.90 0.19 -4.38
CA GLN A 5 -10.28 0.86 -3.14
C GLN A 5 -9.07 0.98 -2.17
N PHE A 6 -7.94 0.37 -2.54
CA PHE A 6 -6.70 0.31 -1.77
C PHE A 6 -5.52 0.86 -2.56
N HIS A 7 -4.62 1.57 -1.87
CA HIS A 7 -3.45 2.22 -2.47
C HIS A 7 -2.31 1.22 -2.62
N ILE A 8 -2.30 0.48 -3.73
CA ILE A 8 -1.21 -0.44 -4.07
C ILE A 8 0.12 0.29 -4.34
N GLU A 9 0.08 1.60 -4.63
CA GLU A 9 1.26 2.45 -4.77
C GLU A 9 1.90 2.89 -3.44
N THR A 10 1.37 2.44 -2.30
CA THR A 10 1.89 2.82 -0.98
C THR A 10 3.20 2.10 -0.71
N THR A 11 4.31 2.84 -0.74
CA THR A 11 5.62 2.39 -0.28
C THR A 11 5.71 2.39 1.23
N GLU A 12 6.71 1.70 1.78
CA GLU A 12 7.00 1.70 3.22
C GLU A 12 7.07 3.13 3.80
N GLU A 13 7.72 4.06 3.08
CA GLU A 13 7.88 5.46 3.48
C GLU A 13 6.55 6.23 3.47
N ASN A 14 5.70 6.00 2.47
CA ASN A 14 4.40 6.66 2.38
C ASN A 14 3.42 6.14 3.43
N PHE A 15 3.52 4.86 3.80
CA PHE A 15 2.73 4.29 4.89
C PHE A 15 3.09 4.92 6.25
N GLU A 16 4.38 5.11 6.54
CA GLU A 16 4.80 5.74 7.79
C GLU A 16 4.32 7.20 7.89
N LYS A 17 4.38 7.98 6.80
CA LYS A 17 3.81 9.33 6.75
C LYS A 17 2.30 9.33 7.01
N TRP A 18 1.58 8.33 6.48
CA TRP A 18 0.15 8.19 6.72
C TRP A 18 -0.17 7.86 8.18
N LEU A 19 0.59 6.96 8.82
CA LEU A 19 0.45 6.62 10.24
C LEU A 19 0.62 7.85 11.13
N ILE A 20 1.62 8.68 10.85
CA ILE A 20 1.86 9.93 11.59
C ILE A 20 0.66 10.87 11.42
N GLY A 21 0.19 11.07 10.18
CA GLY A 21 -0.96 11.93 9.89
C GLY A 21 -2.27 11.50 10.56
N HIS A 22 -2.46 10.18 10.74
CA HIS A 22 -3.71 9.60 11.26
C HIS A 22 -3.57 9.02 12.67
N THR A 23 -2.49 9.35 13.41
CA THR A 23 -2.22 8.79 14.74
C THR A 23 -3.39 8.99 15.73
N CYS A 24 -4.01 10.17 15.72
CA CYS A 24 -5.16 10.47 16.59
C CYS A 24 -6.39 9.62 16.25
N GLU A 25 -6.68 9.45 14.97
CA GLU A 25 -7.82 8.66 14.49
C GLU A 25 -7.62 7.16 14.75
N LEU A 26 -6.42 6.65 14.44
CA LEU A 26 -6.04 5.26 14.70
C LEU A 26 -6.10 4.93 16.19
N ARG A 27 -5.61 5.84 17.04
CA ARG A 27 -5.68 5.68 18.50
C ARG A 27 -7.13 5.68 18.99
N ASN A 28 -7.98 6.56 18.45
CA ASN A 28 -9.40 6.60 18.81
C ASN A 28 -10.14 5.32 18.38
N ALA A 29 -9.78 4.78 17.21
CA ALA A 29 -10.28 3.50 16.71
C ALA A 29 -9.67 2.27 17.41
N LYS A 30 -8.79 2.46 18.41
CA LYS A 30 -8.06 1.39 19.13
C LYS A 30 -7.21 0.50 18.22
N ILE A 31 -6.71 1.06 17.13
CA ILE A 31 -5.82 0.38 16.19
C ILE A 31 -4.38 0.51 16.71
N SER A 32 -3.65 -0.61 16.73
CA SER A 32 -2.27 -0.65 17.20
C SER A 32 -1.31 -0.16 16.12
N ILE A 33 -0.81 1.06 16.28
CA ILE A 33 0.22 1.64 15.40
C ILE A 33 1.51 0.79 15.38
N PRO A 34 2.02 0.27 16.52
CA PRO A 34 3.19 -0.62 16.50
C PRO A 34 2.97 -1.89 15.67
N LYS A 35 1.76 -2.47 15.74
CA LYS A 35 1.40 -3.64 14.96
C LYS A 35 1.33 -3.32 13.47
N LEU A 36 0.75 -2.17 13.10
CA LEU A 36 0.74 -1.72 11.71
C LEU A 36 2.16 -1.49 11.16
N ARG A 37 3.09 -0.98 11.97
CA ARG A 37 4.50 -0.84 11.55
C ARG A 37 5.20 -2.18 11.36
N GLU A 38 4.97 -3.14 12.25
CA GLU A 38 5.51 -4.49 12.12
C GLU A 38 4.98 -5.19 10.87
N GLU A 39 3.67 -5.12 10.64
CA GLU A 39 3.03 -5.65 9.43
C GLU A 39 3.53 -4.92 8.17
N ASN A 40 3.74 -3.60 8.23
CA ASN A 40 4.32 -2.85 7.11
C ASN A 40 5.74 -3.34 6.79
N LEU A 41 6.60 -3.53 7.80
CA LEU A 41 7.95 -4.08 7.58
C LEU A 41 7.93 -5.49 7.00
N GLN A 42 6.97 -6.32 7.42
CA GLN A 42 6.85 -7.70 6.95
C GLN A 42 6.27 -7.81 5.53
N TYR A 43 5.32 -6.94 5.17
CA TYR A 43 4.54 -7.09 3.96
C TYR A 43 4.83 -6.03 2.88
N ALA A 44 5.46 -4.90 3.20
CA ALA A 44 5.72 -3.82 2.23
C ALA A 44 6.47 -4.34 0.99
N GLN A 45 7.56 -5.09 1.18
CA GLN A 45 8.35 -5.61 0.06
C GLN A 45 7.55 -6.59 -0.83
N ALA A 46 6.70 -7.42 -0.23
CA ALA A 46 5.87 -8.36 -0.97
C ALA A 46 4.72 -7.65 -1.70
N LEU A 47 4.12 -6.63 -1.06
CA LEU A 47 3.06 -5.80 -1.61
C LEU A 47 3.57 -4.94 -2.77
N GLU A 48 4.78 -4.36 -2.66
CA GLU A 48 5.40 -3.59 -3.75
C GLU A 48 5.65 -4.46 -4.99
N HIS A 49 6.17 -5.67 -4.83
CA HIS A 49 6.32 -6.62 -5.95
C HIS A 49 4.97 -7.01 -6.56
N ALA A 50 3.98 -7.31 -5.72
CA ALA A 50 2.64 -7.65 -6.20
C ALA A 50 1.98 -6.48 -6.93
N ALA A 51 2.15 -5.24 -6.44
CA ALA A 51 1.66 -4.02 -7.08
C ALA A 51 2.30 -3.82 -8.47
N PHE A 52 3.63 -3.99 -8.56
CA PHE A 52 4.34 -3.95 -9.83
C PHE A 52 3.79 -4.97 -10.84
N GLU A 53 3.61 -6.22 -10.42
CA GLU A 53 3.05 -7.29 -11.25
C GLU A 53 1.62 -6.98 -11.73
N VAL A 54 0.76 -6.45 -10.85
CA VAL A 54 -0.61 -6.06 -11.18
C VAL A 54 -0.61 -4.93 -12.20
N ILE A 55 0.20 -3.89 -12.00
CA ILE A 55 0.33 -2.76 -12.91
C ILE A 55 0.88 -3.21 -14.27
N GLN A 56 1.94 -4.03 -14.28
CA GLN A 56 2.49 -4.63 -15.50
C GLN A 56 1.46 -5.41 -16.30
N LYS A 57 0.70 -6.29 -15.63
CA LYS A 57 -0.36 -7.09 -16.27
C LYS A 57 -1.48 -6.20 -16.78
N PHE A 58 -1.85 -5.16 -16.04
CA PHE A 58 -2.85 -4.19 -16.48
C PHE A 58 -2.39 -3.42 -17.72
N LEU A 59 -1.17 -2.88 -17.73
CA LEU A 59 -0.58 -2.16 -18.87
C LEU A 59 -0.52 -3.04 -20.13
N LYS A 60 -0.08 -4.30 -19.99
CA LYS A 60 -0.12 -5.28 -21.09
C LYS A 60 -1.54 -5.50 -21.61
N ARG A 61 -2.53 -5.59 -20.72
CA ARG A 61 -3.93 -5.84 -21.09
C ARG A 61 -4.57 -4.67 -21.85
N ILE A 62 -4.16 -3.43 -21.59
CA ILE A 62 -4.66 -2.25 -22.31
C ILE A 62 -3.89 -1.97 -23.62
N GLY A 63 -3.01 -2.89 -24.04
CA GLY A 63 -2.29 -2.80 -25.32
C GLY A 63 -1.04 -1.92 -25.28
N TYR A 64 -0.55 -1.56 -24.09
CA TYR A 64 0.72 -0.84 -23.99
C TYR A 64 1.86 -1.78 -24.40
N SER A 65 2.38 -1.56 -25.60
CA SER A 65 3.54 -2.24 -26.17
C SER A 65 4.69 -1.25 -26.06
N GLY A 66 5.44 -1.31 -24.95
CA GLY A 66 6.72 -0.61 -24.83
C GLY A 66 7.75 -1.22 -25.76
#